data_AF-A0A534M844-F1
#
_entry.id   AF-A0A534M844-F1
#
_cell.length_a   1.000
_cell.length_b   1.000
_cell.length_c   1.000
_cell.angle_alpha   90.00
_cell.angle_beta   90.00
_cell.angle_gamma   90.00
#
_symmetry.space_group_name_H-M   'P 1'
#
loop_
_entity.id
_entity.type
_entity.pdbx_description
1 polymer ?
#
loop_
_entity_poly.entity_id
_entity_poly.type
_entity_poly.pdbx_seq_one_letter_code
_entity_poly.pdbx_strand_id
1 'polypeptide(L)' 'MILRIRMSRKRRNLSYVDAIGYYTARKRGLQFLTRDPGFRGLPGVVDP' A
#
# COMPACT_ATOMS: atom_id res chain seq x y z
N MET A 1 -5.32 -0.17 -33.52
CA MET A 1 -4.47 0.45 -32.48
C MET A 1 -4.73 -0.26 -31.16
N ILE A 2 -3.80 -1.07 -30.66
CA ILE A 2 -4.01 -1.90 -29.45
C ILE A 2 -3.46 -1.13 -28.25
N LEU A 3 -4.35 -0.56 -27.43
CA LEU A 3 -4.00 0.15 -26.20
C LEU A 3 -3.61 -0.88 -25.13
N ARG A 4 -2.33 -1.26 -25.09
CA ARG A 4 -1.82 -2.23 -24.12
C ARG A 4 -1.52 -1.51 -22.80
N ILE A 5 -2.54 -1.39 -21.94
CA ILE A 5 -2.38 -0.83 -20.58
C ILE A 5 -1.46 -1.77 -19.80
N ARG A 6 -0.16 -1.46 -19.75
CA ARG A 6 0.80 -2.12 -18.85
C ARG A 6 0.45 -1.70 -17.43
N MET A 7 -0.45 -2.45 -16.79
CA MET A 7 -0.60 -2.44 -15.33
C MET A 7 0.68 -3.04 -14.73
N SER A 8 1.74 -2.24 -14.64
CA SER A 8 2.92 -2.55 -13.84
C SER A 8 2.49 -2.45 -12.38
N ARG A 9 1.78 -3.47 -11.87
CA ARG A 9 1.56 -3.62 -10.44
C ARG A 9 2.95 -3.89 -9.85
N LYS A 10 3.58 -2.84 -9.31
CA LYS A 10 4.75 -3.00 -8.44
C LYS A 10 4.39 -4.08 -7.42
N ARG A 11 4.98 -5.27 -7.57
CA ARG A 11 4.82 -6.36 -6.60
C ARG A 11 5.56 -5.92 -5.35
N ARG A 12 4.83 -5.28 -4.44
CA ARG A 12 5.30 -5.02 -3.08
C ARG A 12 5.17 -6.35 -2.33
N ASN A 13 6.24 -6.79 -1.70
CA ASN A 13 6.25 -8.04 -0.93
C ASN A 13 5.61 -7.80 0.44
N LEU A 14 4.31 -7.51 0.45
CA LEU A 14 3.55 -7.21 1.67
C LEU A 14 2.95 -8.51 2.23
N SER A 15 3.06 -8.71 3.53
CA SER A 15 2.30 -9.77 4.19
C SER A 15 0.80 -9.52 4.05
N TYR A 16 0.03 -10.60 3.99
CA TYR A 16 -1.43 -10.51 3.97
C TYR A 16 -1.98 -9.78 5.20
N VAL A 17 -1.38 -10.01 6.37
CA VAL A 17 -1.77 -9.37 7.64
C VAL A 17 -1.53 -7.87 7.57
N ASP A 18 -0.37 -7.45 7.07
CA ASP A 18 -0.05 -6.02 6.94
C ASP A 18 -0.97 -5.33 5.93
N ALA A 19 -1.37 -6.03 4.85
CA ALA A 19 -2.33 -5.52 3.88
C ALA A 19 -3.72 -5.29 4.51
N ILE A 20 -4.18 -6.18 5.39
CA ILE A 20 -5.43 -6.00 6.14
C ILE A 20 -5.31 -4.81 7.11
N GLY A 21 -4.20 -4.71 7.83
CA GLY A 21 -3.95 -3.59 8.75
C GLY A 21 -4.02 -2.25 8.04
N TYR A 22 -3.29 -2.13 6.92
CA TYR A 22 -3.30 -0.94 6.09
C TYR A 22 -4.70 -0.63 5.53
N TYR A 23 -5.41 -1.63 4.99
CA TYR A 23 -6.76 -1.45 4.48
C TYR A 23 -7.73 -0.96 5.57
N THR A 24 -7.63 -1.50 6.77
CA THR A 24 -8.48 -1.14 7.91
C THR A 24 -8.23 0.29 8.36
N ALA A 25 -6.96 0.71 8.48
CA ALA A 25 -6.59 2.09 8.79
C ALA A 25 -7.15 3.05 7.74
N ARG A 26 -6.99 2.72 6.45
CA ARG A 26 -7.50 3.50 5.34
C ARG A 26 -9.03 3.61 5.32
N LYS A 27 -9.74 2.52 5.61
CA LYS A 27 -11.21 2.51 5.67
C LYS A 27 -11.74 3.42 6.80
N ARG A 28 -10.97 3.56 7.88
CA ARG A 28 -11.32 4.41 9.03
C ARG A 28 -10.79 5.84 8.92
N GLY A 29 -10.11 6.20 7.84
CA GLY A 29 -9.49 7.52 7.69
C GLY A 29 -8.33 7.77 8.66
N LEU A 30 -7.69 6.71 9.16
CA LEU A 30 -6.58 6.79 10.10
C LEU A 30 -5.23 6.74 9.37
N GLN A 31 -4.21 7.33 10.01
CA GLN A 31 -2.82 7.21 9.56
C GLN A 31 -2.28 5.80 9.88
N PHE A 32 -1.54 5.21 8.95
CA PHE A 32 -0.92 3.90 9.09
C PHE A 32 0.58 4.07 9.38
N LEU A 33 0.95 3.99 10.65
CA LEU A 33 2.34 4.11 11.10
C LEU A 33 3.08 2.79 10.88
N THR A 34 4.11 2.79 10.04
CA THR A 34 4.97 1.61 9.86
C THR A 34 6.36 2.03 9.41
N ARG A 35 7.38 1.26 9.80
CA ARG A 35 8.76 1.37 9.29
C ARG A 35 9.03 0.41 8.14
N ASP A 36 8.03 -0.35 7.69
CA ASP A 36 8.19 -1.29 6.60
C ASP A 36 8.30 -0.52 5.26
N PRO A 37 9.45 -0.63 4.56
CA PRO A 37 9.67 0.06 3.28
C PRO A 37 8.69 -0.38 2.19
N GLY A 38 8.07 -1.56 2.33
CA GLY A 38 7.02 -2.06 1.46
C GLY A 38 5.80 -1.15 1.40
N PHE A 39 5.54 -0.36 2.46
CA PHE A 39 4.43 0.58 2.53
C PHE A 39 4.78 2.01 2.10
N ARG A 40 6.07 2.29 1.84
CA ARG A 40 6.54 3.63 1.47
C ARG A 40 5.79 4.18 0.24
N GLY A 41 5.37 5.44 0.35
CA GLY A 41 4.61 6.14 -0.69
C GLY A 41 3.18 5.64 -0.90
N LEU A 42 2.62 4.85 0.02
CA LEU A 42 1.19 4.56 0.03
C LEU A 42 0.41 5.69 0.74
N PRO A 43 -0.81 6.00 0.27
CA PRO A 43 -1.64 7.05 0.88
C PRO A 43 -1.91 6.79 2.37
N GLY A 44 -1.69 7.82 3.20
CA GLY A 44 -1.96 7.75 4.64
C GLY A 44 -0.95 6.93 5.43
N VAL A 45 0.17 6.52 4.84
CA VAL A 45 1.28 5.88 5.56
C VAL A 45 2.22 6.93 6.14
N VAL A 46 2.60 6.73 7.39
CA VAL A 46 3.62 7.53 8.08
C VAL A 46 4.84 6.64 8.29
N ASP A 47 5.99 7.09 7.77
CA ASP A 47 7.31 6.48 7.96
C ASP A 47 8.05 7.36 9.00
N PRO A 48 8.08 6.96 10.29
CA PRO A 48 8.66 7.74 11.37
C PRO A 48 10.18 7.58 11.51
#